data_AF-A0A8J4T3T4-F1
#
_entry.id   AF-A0A8J4T3T4-F1
#
_cell.length_a   1.000
_cell.length_b   1.000
_cell.length_c   1.000
_cell.angle_alpha   90.00
_cell.angle_beta   90.00
_cell.angle_gamma   90.00
#
_symmetry.space_group_name_H-M   'P 1'
#
loop_
_entity.id
_entity.type
_entity.pdbx_description
1 polymer ?
#
loop_
_entity_poly.entity_id
_entity_poly.type
_entity_poly.pdbx_seq_one_letter_code
_entity_poly.pdbx_strand_id
1 'polypeptide(L)'
;MLAVTLRMNNKPHQCKPRTAQYTTLIGGAILWFLALIYFVSLVLFLFSVTVENFHKDPKLLGARSGWPSKVYDMTFETLGTMFRIACGANIILFLSSVAFLTSSSLFGKPTFEKKTMQRIT
;
A
#
# COMPACT_ATOMS: atom_id res chain seq x y z
N MET A 1 -63.40 9.62 -14.31
CA MET A 1 -62.28 9.52 -15.27
C MET A 1 -61.09 10.32 -14.72
N LEU A 2 -60.10 9.66 -14.12
CA LEU A 2 -58.76 10.22 -13.89
C LEU A 2 -57.84 9.09 -13.40
N ALA A 3 -57.49 8.21 -14.34
CA ALA A 3 -56.40 7.26 -14.12
C ALA A 3 -55.08 8.00 -14.39
N VAL A 4 -54.53 8.63 -13.34
CA VAL A 4 -53.15 9.15 -13.36
C VAL A 4 -52.23 7.94 -13.40
N THR A 5 -51.88 7.52 -14.61
CA THR A 5 -50.85 6.51 -14.84
C THR A 5 -49.50 7.16 -14.60
N LEU A 6 -48.99 7.04 -13.37
CA LEU A 6 -47.59 7.25 -13.04
C LEU A 6 -46.75 6.24 -13.83
N ARG A 7 -46.46 6.55 -15.11
CA ARG A 7 -45.38 5.87 -15.84
C ARG A 7 -44.08 6.29 -15.16
N MET A 8 -43.63 5.49 -14.21
CA MET A 8 -42.24 5.46 -13.82
C MET A 8 -41.44 5.23 -15.11
N ASN A 9 -40.74 6.29 -15.51
CA ASN A 9 -39.86 6.32 -16.66
C ASN A 9 -38.64 5.44 -16.34
N ASN A 10 -38.82 4.12 -16.44
CA ASN A 10 -37.77 3.12 -16.32
C ASN A 10 -36.84 3.22 -17.54
N LYS A 11 -36.06 4.30 -17.63
CA LYS A 11 -34.85 4.28 -18.45
C LYS A 11 -33.85 3.42 -17.68
N PRO A 12 -33.25 2.38 -18.29
CA PRO A 12 -32.21 1.62 -17.62
C PRO A 12 -31.04 2.57 -17.38
N HIS A 13 -30.87 3.02 -16.14
CA HIS A 13 -29.66 3.67 -15.70
C HIS A 13 -28.53 2.67 -15.90
N GLN A 14 -27.67 2.90 -16.90
CA GLN A 14 -26.47 2.09 -17.08
C GLN A 14 -25.47 2.44 -15.98
N CYS A 15 -25.68 1.90 -14.78
CA CYS A 15 -24.65 1.84 -13.75
C CYS A 15 -23.52 0.96 -14.30
N LYS A 16 -22.48 1.57 -14.89
CA LYS A 16 -21.26 0.83 -15.20
C LYS A 16 -20.68 0.28 -13.88
N PRO A 17 -20.42 -1.04 -13.77
CA PRO A 17 -19.86 -1.60 -12.55
C PRO A 17 -18.49 -0.99 -12.27
N ARG A 18 -18.39 -0.24 -11.15
CA ARG A 18 -17.14 0.36 -10.64
C ARG A 18 -16.30 -0.61 -9.80
N THR A 19 -16.58 -1.91 -9.85
CA THR A 19 -15.92 -2.93 -9.02
C THR A 19 -14.38 -2.83 -9.10
N ALA A 20 -13.84 -2.55 -10.29
CA ALA A 20 -12.40 -2.37 -10.52
C ALA A 20 -11.78 -1.15 -9.80
N GLN A 21 -12.56 -0.11 -9.51
CA GLN A 21 -12.07 1.10 -8.84
C GLN A 21 -12.00 0.90 -7.34
N TYR A 22 -13.00 0.22 -6.77
CA TYR A 22 -13.00 -0.14 -5.37
C TYR A 22 -11.90 -1.16 -5.06
N THR A 23 -11.68 -2.14 -5.95
CA THR A 23 -10.58 -3.11 -5.77
C THR A 23 -9.21 -2.46 -5.86
N THR A 24 -8.99 -1.51 -6.76
CA THR A 24 -7.72 -0.78 -6.87
C THR A 24 -7.49 0.17 -5.68
N LEU A 25 -8.53 0.82 -5.18
CA LEU A 25 -8.46 1.66 -3.98
C LEU A 25 -8.13 0.83 -2.73
N ILE A 26 -8.86 -0.28 -2.51
CA ILE A 26 -8.64 -1.18 -1.37
C ILE A 26 -7.25 -1.83 -1.47
N GLY A 27 -6.88 -2.33 -2.66
CA GLY A 27 -5.56 -2.91 -2.89
C GLY A 27 -4.42 -1.92 -2.64
N GLY A 28 -4.56 -0.68 -3.11
CA GLY A 28 -3.60 0.39 -2.86
C GLY A 28 -3.45 0.72 -1.37
N ALA A 29 -4.57 0.79 -0.63
CA ALA A 29 -4.56 1.07 0.81
C ALA A 29 -3.90 -0.06 1.62
N ILE A 30 -4.19 -1.33 1.28
CA ILE A 30 -3.57 -2.49 1.92
C ILE A 30 -2.05 -2.48 1.67
N LEU A 31 -1.63 -2.25 0.41
CA LEU A 31 -0.21 -2.14 0.06
C LEU A 31 0.49 -1.01 0.83
N TRP A 32 -0.19 0.11 1.06
CA TRP A 32 0.35 1.23 1.82
C TRP A 32 0.63 0.83 3.27
N PHE A 33 -0.33 0.18 3.92
CA PHE A 33 -0.19 -0.30 5.29
C PHE A 33 0.92 -1.35 5.44
N LEU A 34 0.99 -2.30 4.51
CA LEU A 34 2.05 -3.30 4.47
C LEU A 34 3.44 -2.65 4.30
N ALA A 35 3.56 -1.68 3.40
CA ALA A 35 4.80 -0.93 3.21
C ALA A 35 5.21 -0.18 4.48
N LEU A 36 4.25 0.38 5.23
CA LEU A 36 4.53 1.06 6.50
C LEU A 36 5.03 0.09 7.57
N ILE A 37 4.37 -1.07 7.75
CA ILE A 37 4.82 -2.10 8.69
C ILE A 37 6.23 -2.60 8.32
N TYR A 38 6.47 -2.81 7.03
CA TYR A 38 7.78 -3.24 6.53
C TYR A 38 8.86 -2.17 6.77
N PHE A 39 8.53 -0.90 6.57
CA PHE A 39 9.42 0.22 6.89
C PHE A 39 9.78 0.26 8.38
N VAL A 40 8.80 0.16 9.28
CA VAL A 40 9.05 0.12 10.73
C VAL A 40 9.96 -1.06 11.08
N SER A 41 9.74 -2.22 10.47
CA SER A 41 10.57 -3.40 10.67
C SER A 41 12.03 -3.16 10.25
N LEU A 42 12.26 -2.48 9.12
CA LEU A 42 13.61 -2.11 8.67
C LEU A 42 14.30 -1.14 9.64
N VAL A 43 13.57 -0.17 10.18
CA VAL A 43 14.11 0.78 11.17
C VAL A 43 14.50 0.06 12.46
N LEU A 44 13.63 -0.82 12.97
CA LEU A 44 13.93 -1.62 14.16
C LEU A 44 15.13 -2.54 13.94
N PHE A 45 15.23 -3.17 12.77
CA PHE A 45 16.39 -4.00 12.41
C PHE A 45 17.68 -3.17 12.42
N LEU A 46 17.68 -2.00 11.78
CA LEU A 46 18.85 -1.13 11.73
C LEU A 46 19.24 -0.61 13.12
N PHE A 47 18.25 -0.30 13.95
CA PHE A 47 18.46 0.06 15.35
C PHE A 47 19.11 -1.08 16.13
N SER A 48 18.61 -2.32 16.01
CA SER A 48 19.19 -3.49 16.68
C SER A 48 20.64 -3.74 16.28
N VAL A 49 20.96 -3.69 14.98
CA VAL A 49 22.35 -3.82 14.49
C VAL A 49 23.25 -2.71 15.03
N THR A 50 22.73 -1.49 15.10
CA THR A 50 23.48 -0.35 15.65
C THR A 50 23.74 -0.55 17.15
N VAL A 51 22.73 -0.93 17.92
CA VAL A 51 22.88 -1.20 19.36
C VAL A 51 23.86 -2.34 19.60
N GLU A 52 23.76 -3.45 18.85
CA GLU A 52 24.69 -4.58 18.95
C GLU A 52 26.14 -4.19 18.61
N ASN A 53 26.36 -3.13 17.83
CA ASN A 53 27.70 -2.64 17.54
C ASN A 53 28.33 -1.83 18.67
N PHE A 54 27.53 -1.21 19.55
CA PHE A 54 28.02 -0.29 20.59
C PHE A 54 27.79 -0.77 22.02
N HIS A 55 26.80 -1.63 22.24
CA HIS A 55 26.45 -2.16 23.55
C HIS A 55 26.37 -3.67 23.49
N LYS A 56 27.19 -4.32 24.31
CA LYS A 56 27.15 -5.77 24.48
C LYS A 56 25.99 -6.16 25.40
N ASP A 57 24.79 -6.16 24.84
CA ASP A 57 23.59 -6.46 25.60
C ASP A 57 23.11 -7.90 25.26
N PRO A 58 23.18 -8.86 26.21
CA PRO A 58 22.89 -10.28 25.97
C PRO A 58 21.41 -10.56 25.71
N LYS A 59 20.54 -9.55 25.78
CA LYS A 59 19.12 -9.64 25.46
C LYS A 59 18.81 -9.46 23.98
N LEU A 60 19.76 -8.97 23.17
CA LEU A 60 19.57 -8.88 21.72
C LEU A 60 19.83 -10.24 21.05
N LEU A 61 18.96 -10.59 20.09
CA LEU A 61 18.92 -11.89 19.41
C LEU A 61 19.82 -11.96 18.16
N GLY A 62 20.68 -10.98 17.89
CA GLY A 62 21.54 -11.00 16.72
C GLY A 62 22.71 -11.96 16.85
N ALA A 63 23.27 -12.33 15.69
CA ALA A 63 24.34 -13.32 15.60
C ALA A 63 25.60 -12.91 16.39
N ARG A 64 25.79 -11.60 16.62
CA ARG A 64 26.96 -11.04 17.29
C ARG A 64 26.86 -11.05 18.82
N SER A 65 25.65 -11.10 19.40
CA SER A 65 25.46 -11.17 20.86
C SER A 65 25.92 -12.50 21.46
N GLY A 66 25.94 -13.57 20.65
CA GLY A 66 26.47 -14.89 21.03
C GLY A 66 27.99 -15.03 20.96
N TRP A 67 28.73 -13.99 20.53
CA TRP A 67 30.17 -14.08 20.35
C TRP A 67 30.95 -13.94 21.67
N PRO A 68 32.09 -14.66 21.81
CA PRO A 68 33.02 -14.44 22.91
C PRO A 68 33.51 -12.98 22.88
N SER A 69 33.69 -12.36 24.06
CA SER A 69 34.04 -10.92 24.17
C SER A 69 35.22 -10.50 23.32
N LYS A 70 36.26 -11.35 23.23
CA LYS A 70 37.47 -11.07 22.44
C LYS A 70 37.19 -10.95 20.94
N VAL A 71 36.23 -11.71 20.42
CA VAL A 71 35.79 -11.63 19.02
C VAL A 71 34.86 -10.44 18.82
N TYR A 72 33.95 -10.22 19.78
CA TYR A 72 33.04 -9.08 19.79
C TYR A 72 33.80 -7.74 19.70
N ASP A 73 34.84 -7.53 20.50
CA ASP A 73 35.58 -6.25 20.52
C ASP A 73 36.44 -6.01 19.26
N MET A 74 36.80 -7.07 18.53
CA MET A 74 37.68 -7.00 17.34
C MET A 74 36.93 -6.91 16.01
N THR A 75 35.62 -7.05 16.01
CA THR A 75 34.81 -7.13 14.79
C THR A 75 33.69 -6.11 14.81
N PHE A 76 33.24 -5.63 13.66
CA PHE A 76 32.05 -4.78 13.54
C PHE A 76 31.05 -5.44 12.62
N GLU A 77 29.77 -5.42 12.99
CA GLU A 77 28.72 -5.91 12.11
C GLU A 77 28.35 -4.82 11.11
N THR A 78 28.58 -5.10 9.83
CA THR A 78 28.26 -4.20 8.73
C THR A 78 27.01 -4.66 8.00
N LEU A 79 26.13 -3.72 7.68
CA LEU A 79 24.94 -3.96 6.87
C LEU A 79 25.34 -4.43 5.45
N GLY A 80 25.00 -5.68 5.14
CA GLY A 80 25.26 -6.29 3.84
C GLY A 80 24.37 -5.74 2.71
N THR A 81 24.61 -6.24 1.49
CA THR A 81 23.83 -5.91 0.29
C THR A 81 22.35 -6.24 0.42
N MET A 82 22.00 -7.25 1.21
CA MET A 82 20.61 -7.67 1.47
C MET A 82 19.76 -6.54 2.07
N PHE A 83 20.32 -5.73 2.97
CA PHE A 83 19.61 -4.60 3.56
C PHE A 83 19.28 -3.52 2.52
N ARG A 84 20.21 -3.24 1.60
CA ARG A 84 19.98 -2.27 0.51
C ARG A 84 18.86 -2.71 -0.42
N ILE A 85 18.82 -4.01 -0.74
CA ILE A 85 17.74 -4.61 -1.54
C ILE A 85 16.41 -4.50 -0.79
N ALA A 86 16.40 -4.74 0.52
CA ALA A 86 15.21 -4.60 1.36
C ALA A 86 14.68 -3.16 1.39
N CYS A 87 15.56 -2.16 1.50
CA CYS A 87 15.17 -0.75 1.36
C CYS A 87 14.59 -0.45 -0.04
N GLY A 88 15.21 -0.98 -1.10
CA GLY A 88 14.70 -0.84 -2.46
C GLY A 88 13.31 -1.45 -2.64
N ALA A 89 13.08 -2.65 -2.10
CA ALA A 89 11.78 -3.30 -2.11
C ALA A 89 10.71 -2.46 -1.39
N ASN A 90 11.06 -1.84 -0.25
CA ASN A 90 10.15 -0.97 0.48
C ASN A 90 9.74 0.26 -0.35
N ILE A 91 10.68 0.88 -1.06
CA ILE A 91 10.38 2.03 -1.96
C ILE A 91 9.43 1.60 -3.07
N ILE A 92 9.67 0.44 -3.70
CA ILE A 92 8.82 -0.09 -4.77
C ILE A 92 7.40 -0.38 -4.25
N LEU A 93 7.26 -0.90 -3.03
CA LEU A 93 5.95 -1.13 -2.41
C LEU A 93 5.17 0.18 -2.21
N PHE A 94 5.81 1.23 -1.70
CA PHE A 94 5.18 2.54 -1.59
C PHE A 94 4.81 3.11 -2.95
N LEU A 95 5.70 3.02 -3.94
CA LEU A 95 5.45 3.51 -5.29
C LEU A 95 4.25 2.79 -5.93
N SER A 96 4.18 1.47 -5.75
CA SER A 96 3.07 0.64 -6.24
C SER A 96 1.77 1.02 -5.56
N SER A 97 1.76 1.19 -4.23
CA SER A 97 0.58 1.64 -3.50
C SER A 97 0.06 2.99 -4.01
N VAL A 98 0.94 3.97 -4.17
CA VAL A 98 0.58 5.30 -4.71
C VAL A 98 0.02 5.18 -6.12
N ALA A 99 0.62 4.36 -6.99
CA ALA A 99 0.11 4.13 -8.34
C ALA A 99 -1.32 3.54 -8.33
N PHE A 100 -1.60 2.59 -7.45
CA PHE A 100 -2.94 2.01 -7.30
C PHE A 100 -3.96 3.03 -6.75
N LEU A 101 -3.57 3.83 -5.75
CA LEU A 101 -4.44 4.86 -5.17
C LEU A 101 -4.73 6.00 -6.18
N THR A 102 -3.71 6.47 -6.90
CA THR A 102 -3.89 7.50 -7.94
C THR A 102 -4.73 7.00 -9.10
N SER A 103 -4.53 5.75 -9.56
CA SER A 103 -5.38 5.11 -10.56
C SER A 103 -6.85 5.09 -10.11
N SER A 104 -7.12 4.74 -8.85
CA SER A 104 -8.48 4.77 -8.30
C SER A 104 -9.13 6.17 -8.30
N SER A 105 -8.32 7.22 -8.17
CA SER A 105 -8.78 8.62 -8.16
C SER A 105 -9.07 9.21 -9.55
N LEU A 106 -8.42 8.68 -10.60
CA LEU A 106 -8.59 9.15 -11.98
C LEU A 106 -9.95 8.80 -12.58
N PHE A 107 -10.64 7.82 -12.01
CA PHE A 107 -11.94 7.43 -12.52
C PHE A 107 -13.02 8.48 -12.19
N GLY A 108 -13.41 9.24 -13.22
CA GLY A 108 -14.28 10.41 -13.14
C GLY A 108 -15.65 10.18 -12.49
N LYS A 109 -16.16 11.24 -11.81
CA LYS A 109 -17.44 11.31 -11.08
C LYS A 109 -18.62 10.67 -11.85
N PRO A 110 -19.65 10.14 -11.16
CA PRO A 110 -20.79 9.52 -11.81
C PRO A 110 -21.52 10.53 -12.69
N THR A 111 -21.32 10.45 -13.99
CA THR A 111 -22.12 11.17 -14.98
C THR A 111 -23.37 10.33 -15.26
N PHE A 112 -24.51 10.78 -14.74
CA PHE A 112 -25.80 10.27 -15.17
C PHE A 112 -26.00 10.71 -16.62
N GLU A 113 -25.74 9.79 -17.56
CA GLU A 113 -25.96 10.06 -18.99
C GLU A 113 -27.47 10.23 -19.24
N LYS A 114 -27.95 11.48 -19.25
CA LYS A 114 -29.29 11.81 -19.73
C LYS A 114 -29.28 11.60 -21.23
N LYS A 115 -29.76 10.45 -21.70
CA LYS A 115 -30.03 10.20 -23.12
C LYS A 115 -31.12 11.17 -23.59
N THR A 116 -30.72 12.30 -24.16
CA THR A 116 -31.59 13.27 -24.84
C THR A 116 -32.05 12.61 -26.13
N MET A 117 -33.32 12.19 -26.19
CA MET A 117 -33.92 11.73 -27.44
C MET A 117 -34.00 12.94 -28.37
N GLN A 118 -33.18 12.96 -29.43
CA GLN A 118 -33.46 13.74 -30.62
C GLN A 118 -34.82 13.26 -31.15
N ARG A 119 -35.82 14.14 -31.07
CA ARG A 119 -37.11 13.96 -31.75
C ARG A 119 -36.82 14.17 -33.23
N ILE A 120 -36.65 13.07 -33.97
CA ILE A 120 -36.70 13.10 -35.44
C ILE A 120 -38.12 13.55 -35.77
N THR A 121 -38.22 14.71 -36.42
CA THR A 121 -39.47 15.29 -36.92
C THR A 121 -39.48 15.09 -38.42
#